data_AF-I0UWF8-F1
#
_entry.id   AF-I0UWF8-F1
#
_cell.length_a   1.000
_cell.length_b   1.000
_cell.length_c   1.000
_cell.angle_alpha   90.00
_cell.angle_beta   90.00
_cell.angle_gamma   90.00
#
_symmetry.space_group_name_H-M   'P 1'
#
loop_
_entity.id
_entity.type
_entity.pdbx_description
1 polymer ?
#
loop_
_entity_poly.entity_id
_entity_poly.type
_entity_poly.pdbx_seq_one_letter_code
_entity_poly.pdbx_strand_id
1 'polypeptide(L)'
;MALVGNGFDIQVLKFLDKKINTSYHDFYNFLVWQKFDGSNVLFRQMKEQKEAYERNPKQNTNLKNWSDFESGIISILKSDENVEYYIIEKSLEELQVQFSIFLNEVVTPEVNDALGSHAQEFGLAKVTFQKFLGDLAYNDICKCNFGIKTNHYDIYNWQIFNFNYTSLLDNYIYLDRKQFDPHPHTQADTNFWFYPNPQSISNNMNTSRGTAWSSYMISNIVHPHGYQDIPKSMLFGVDNVQQMSQSSFKKLNNFTKPYWAQNDLRYAHLFEDTNLYIIFGMSLGETDQWWWRKIVDSLEKSDAELILYNHCRDVSKASAEVVKNRFLKSAGWVGAEKEKYNIINKIYVVNFDNNTPRFAFSMNPPAEM
;
A
#
# COMPACT_ATOMS: atom_id res chain seq x y z
N MET A 1 3.91 6.94 -9.48
CA MET A 1 2.86 6.75 -8.46
C MET A 1 3.34 5.78 -7.38
N ALA A 2 3.07 6.06 -6.11
CA ALA A 2 3.33 5.13 -5.01
C ALA A 2 2.02 4.76 -4.31
N LEU A 3 1.76 3.47 -4.11
CA LEU A 3 0.60 2.94 -3.41
C LEU A 3 1.08 2.30 -2.10
N VAL A 4 0.63 2.83 -0.97
CA VAL A 4 1.12 2.46 0.35
C VAL A 4 -0.03 2.00 1.23
N GLY A 5 0.06 0.81 1.81
CA GLY A 5 -0.99 0.24 2.67
C GLY A 5 -0.50 -0.18 4.06
N ASN A 6 -1.37 -0.92 4.77
CA ASN A 6 -1.31 -1.16 6.23
C ASN A 6 0.00 -1.79 6.74
N GLY A 7 0.76 -2.45 5.87
CA GLY A 7 2.10 -2.92 6.21
C GLY A 7 3.05 -1.78 6.61
N PHE A 8 2.81 -0.55 6.16
CA PHE A 8 3.54 0.64 6.60
C PHE A 8 3.22 1.01 8.06
N ASP A 9 1.94 1.18 8.39
CA ASP A 9 1.51 1.51 9.77
C ASP A 9 1.96 0.43 10.77
N ILE A 10 1.82 -0.84 10.41
CA ILE A 10 2.29 -1.97 11.24
C ILE A 10 3.80 -1.88 11.47
N GLN A 11 4.58 -1.51 10.44
CA GLN A 11 6.03 -1.35 10.56
C GLN A 11 6.38 -0.19 11.50
N VAL A 12 5.73 0.97 11.35
CA VAL A 12 5.94 2.15 12.20
C VAL A 12 5.63 1.81 13.65
N LEU A 13 4.45 1.24 13.91
CA LEU A 13 4.00 0.95 15.27
C LEU A 13 4.90 -0.08 15.95
N LYS A 14 5.40 -1.06 15.19
CA LYS A 14 6.41 -1.99 15.68
C LYS A 14 7.74 -1.31 15.98
N PHE A 15 8.19 -0.38 15.15
CA PHE A 15 9.41 0.40 15.38
C PHE A 15 9.31 1.24 16.67
N LEU A 16 8.13 1.81 16.95
CA LEU A 16 7.84 2.56 18.17
C LEU A 16 7.47 1.68 19.38
N ASP A 17 7.75 0.37 19.30
CA ASP A 17 7.49 -0.64 20.35
C ASP A 17 6.02 -0.64 20.85
N LYS A 18 5.07 -0.37 19.96
CA LYS A 18 3.64 -0.43 20.28
C LYS A 18 3.17 -1.89 20.24
N LYS A 19 2.46 -2.29 21.31
CA LYS A 19 1.91 -3.64 21.46
C LYS A 19 0.70 -3.90 20.57
N ILE A 20 -0.06 -2.85 20.27
CA ILE A 20 -1.26 -2.86 19.44
C ILE A 20 -0.90 -2.14 18.14
N ASN A 21 -1.32 -2.69 17.01
CA ASN A 21 -1.14 -2.11 15.68
C ASN A 21 -2.49 -1.92 14.97
N THR A 22 -2.46 -1.41 13.74
CA THR A 22 -3.63 -1.12 12.89
C THR A 22 -4.19 -2.34 12.15
N SER A 23 -3.82 -3.56 12.53
CA SER A 23 -4.37 -4.77 11.89
C SER A 23 -5.84 -5.00 12.27
N TYR A 24 -6.58 -5.63 11.37
CA TYR A 24 -7.94 -6.07 11.68
C TYR A 24 -8.00 -7.11 12.81
N HIS A 25 -6.91 -7.82 13.08
CA HIS A 25 -6.82 -8.73 14.23
C HIS A 25 -6.88 -7.95 15.55
N ASP A 26 -6.09 -6.88 15.66
CA ASP A 26 -6.10 -6.03 16.86
C ASP A 26 -7.39 -5.23 16.98
N PHE A 27 -7.99 -4.82 15.86
CA PHE A 27 -9.32 -4.25 15.86
C PHE A 27 -10.39 -5.22 16.40
N TYR A 28 -10.37 -6.49 15.99
CA TYR A 28 -11.26 -7.50 16.56
C TYR A 28 -11.08 -7.63 18.08
N ASN A 29 -9.82 -7.64 18.55
CA ASN A 29 -9.53 -7.71 19.98
C ASN A 29 -10.07 -6.47 20.72
N PHE A 30 -9.99 -5.29 20.11
CA PHE A 30 -10.59 -4.06 20.61
C PHE A 30 -12.12 -4.17 20.72
N LEU A 31 -12.81 -4.69 19.68
CA LEU A 31 -14.26 -4.90 19.73
C LEU A 31 -14.67 -5.87 20.84
N VAL A 32 -13.91 -6.96 21.03
CA VAL A 32 -14.15 -7.92 22.12
C VAL A 32 -13.96 -7.25 23.48
N TRP A 33 -12.91 -6.46 23.65
CA TRP A 33 -12.63 -5.74 24.88
C TRP A 33 -13.72 -4.70 25.23
N GLN A 34 -14.21 -3.96 24.23
CA GLN A 34 -15.33 -3.02 24.35
C GLN A 34 -16.69 -3.69 24.61
N LYS A 35 -16.76 -5.03 24.59
CA LYS A 35 -18.01 -5.79 24.63
C LYS A 35 -18.99 -5.34 23.55
N PHE A 36 -18.47 -5.13 22.34
CA PHE A 36 -19.25 -4.69 21.18
C PHE A 36 -20.45 -5.61 20.92
N ASP A 37 -21.54 -5.04 20.42
CA ASP A 37 -22.81 -5.73 20.28
C ASP A 37 -22.69 -6.96 19.36
N GLY A 38 -23.03 -8.14 19.91
CA GLY A 38 -23.04 -9.41 19.16
C GLY A 38 -24.20 -9.52 18.17
N SER A 39 -25.14 -8.58 18.18
CA SER A 39 -26.20 -8.49 17.18
C SER A 39 -25.66 -8.09 15.79
N ASN A 40 -24.52 -7.38 15.74
CA ASN A 40 -23.83 -6.98 14.51
C ASN A 40 -23.37 -8.22 13.72
N VAL A 41 -23.85 -8.34 12.48
CA VAL A 41 -23.68 -9.58 11.69
C VAL A 41 -22.23 -9.80 11.25
N LEU A 42 -21.49 -8.71 10.97
CA LEU A 42 -20.09 -8.77 10.57
C LEU A 42 -19.20 -9.17 11.75
N PHE A 43 -19.48 -8.63 12.95
CA PHE A 43 -18.75 -9.04 14.16
C PHE A 43 -19.04 -10.49 14.56
N ARG A 44 -20.30 -10.93 14.47
CA ARG A 44 -20.67 -12.33 14.71
C ARG A 44 -19.92 -13.26 13.76
N GLN A 45 -19.87 -12.91 12.48
CA GLN A 45 -19.15 -13.70 11.49
C GLN A 45 -17.65 -13.80 11.81
N MET A 46 -17.00 -12.70 12.21
CA MET A 46 -15.60 -12.74 12.64
C MET A 46 -15.39 -13.74 13.79
N LYS A 47 -16.31 -13.78 14.78
CA LYS A 47 -16.26 -14.74 15.89
C LYS A 47 -16.39 -16.18 15.41
N GLU A 48 -17.40 -16.47 14.60
CA GLU A 48 -17.68 -17.82 14.10
C GLU A 48 -16.51 -18.36 13.25
N GLN A 49 -15.96 -17.52 12.36
CA GLN A 49 -14.81 -17.89 11.54
C GLN A 49 -13.55 -18.12 12.39
N LYS A 50 -13.31 -17.27 13.40
CA LYS A 50 -12.22 -17.45 14.35
C LYS A 50 -12.36 -18.78 15.09
N GLU A 51 -13.52 -19.07 15.66
CA GLU A 51 -13.78 -20.31 16.40
C GLU A 51 -13.61 -21.55 15.51
N ALA A 52 -14.09 -21.49 14.27
CA ALA A 52 -13.92 -22.57 13.30
C ALA A 52 -12.44 -22.77 12.94
N TYR A 53 -11.70 -21.69 12.71
CA TYR A 53 -10.26 -21.74 12.45
C TYR A 53 -9.50 -22.35 13.63
N GLU A 54 -9.77 -21.91 14.86
CA GLU A 54 -9.10 -22.39 16.07
C GLU A 54 -9.40 -23.86 16.40
N ARG A 55 -10.62 -24.32 16.10
CA ARG A 55 -11.00 -25.73 16.24
C ARG A 55 -10.17 -26.68 15.37
N ASN A 56 -9.86 -26.28 14.12
CA ASN A 56 -9.02 -27.09 13.24
C ASN A 56 -8.23 -26.24 12.22
N PRO A 57 -7.08 -25.66 12.63
CA PRO A 57 -6.33 -24.73 11.77
C PRO A 57 -5.81 -25.34 10.47
N LYS A 58 -5.55 -26.66 10.45
CA LYS A 58 -5.03 -27.37 9.27
C LYS A 58 -6.11 -27.61 8.22
N GLN A 59 -7.36 -27.82 8.63
CA GLN A 59 -8.47 -28.02 7.70
C GLN A 59 -9.07 -26.67 7.27
N ASN A 60 -9.15 -25.70 8.17
CA ASN A 60 -9.79 -24.40 7.94
C ASN A 60 -8.79 -23.31 7.51
N THR A 61 -7.78 -23.68 6.71
CA THR A 61 -6.73 -22.73 6.28
C THR A 61 -7.28 -21.55 5.47
N ASN A 62 -8.42 -21.72 4.81
CA ASN A 62 -9.17 -20.66 4.14
C ASN A 62 -9.71 -19.58 5.10
N LEU A 63 -9.89 -19.91 6.38
CA LEU A 63 -10.34 -18.99 7.44
C LEU A 63 -9.19 -18.31 8.19
N LYS A 64 -7.94 -18.46 7.72
CA LYS A 64 -6.77 -17.85 8.38
C LYS A 64 -6.89 -16.33 8.51
N ASN A 65 -7.60 -15.67 7.59
CA ASN A 65 -7.85 -14.23 7.59
C ASN A 65 -9.23 -13.88 8.19
N TRP A 66 -9.71 -14.63 9.18
CA TRP A 66 -11.04 -14.44 9.81
C TRP A 66 -11.32 -13.02 10.35
N SER A 67 -10.28 -12.21 10.58
CA SER A 67 -10.43 -10.83 11.05
C SER A 67 -10.72 -9.84 9.92
N ASP A 68 -10.50 -10.24 8.66
CA ASP A 68 -10.81 -9.43 7.50
C ASP A 68 -12.32 -9.41 7.23
N PHE A 69 -13.00 -8.46 7.86
CA PHE A 69 -14.44 -8.30 7.73
C PHE A 69 -14.87 -7.90 6.31
N GLU A 70 -13.98 -7.39 5.45
CA GLU A 70 -14.31 -7.12 4.04
C GLU A 70 -14.51 -8.42 3.25
N SER A 71 -13.63 -9.41 3.48
CA SER A 71 -13.85 -10.78 3.02
C SER A 71 -15.14 -11.37 3.63
N GLY A 72 -15.46 -10.98 4.86
CA GLY A 72 -16.72 -11.28 5.52
C GLY A 72 -17.94 -10.80 4.74
N ILE A 73 -17.96 -9.53 4.32
CA ILE A 73 -19.02 -8.94 3.47
C ILE A 73 -19.24 -9.82 2.22
N ILE A 74 -18.17 -10.22 1.53
CA ILE A 74 -18.27 -11.09 0.34
C ILE A 74 -18.95 -12.42 0.69
N SER A 75 -18.56 -13.04 1.79
CA SER A 75 -19.10 -14.34 2.18
C SER A 75 -20.58 -14.29 2.59
N ILE A 76 -21.03 -13.23 3.26
CA ILE A 76 -22.46 -13.01 3.57
C ILE A 76 -23.25 -12.76 2.29
N LEU A 77 -22.73 -11.93 1.38
CA LEU A 77 -23.42 -11.62 0.12
C LEU A 77 -23.46 -12.81 -0.87
N LYS A 78 -22.63 -13.83 -0.66
CA LYS A 78 -22.61 -15.07 -1.43
C LYS A 78 -23.40 -16.21 -0.78
N SER A 79 -23.70 -16.14 0.52
CA SER A 79 -24.42 -17.22 1.19
C SER A 79 -25.90 -17.23 0.78
N ASP A 80 -26.53 -18.41 0.86
CA ASP A 80 -27.98 -18.56 0.69
C ASP A 80 -28.77 -18.00 1.90
N GLU A 81 -28.08 -17.44 2.89
CA GLU A 81 -28.71 -16.79 4.03
C GLU A 81 -29.33 -15.46 3.57
N ASN A 82 -30.65 -15.34 3.71
CA ASN A 82 -31.39 -14.12 3.41
C ASN A 82 -31.13 -13.03 4.47
N VAL A 83 -29.90 -12.52 4.56
CA VAL A 83 -29.58 -11.33 5.35
C VAL A 83 -30.01 -10.11 4.55
N GLU A 84 -30.91 -9.31 5.12
CA GLU A 84 -31.35 -8.08 4.47
C GLU A 84 -30.19 -7.08 4.31
N TYR A 85 -30.07 -6.49 3.12
CA TYR A 85 -29.03 -5.52 2.77
C TYR A 85 -28.86 -4.40 3.83
N TYR A 86 -29.97 -3.86 4.34
CA TYR A 86 -29.96 -2.80 5.35
C TYR A 86 -29.28 -3.22 6.67
N ILE A 87 -29.35 -4.50 7.03
CA ILE A 87 -28.69 -5.03 8.23
C ILE A 87 -27.17 -5.03 8.04
N ILE A 88 -26.68 -5.36 6.84
CA ILE A 88 -25.25 -5.36 6.51
C ILE A 88 -24.73 -3.92 6.49
N GLU A 89 -25.45 -3.01 5.84
CA GLU A 89 -25.11 -1.58 5.77
C GLU A 89 -25.00 -0.97 7.17
N LYS A 90 -26.03 -1.14 8.00
CA LYS A 90 -26.01 -0.68 9.40
C LYS A 90 -24.86 -1.30 10.20
N SER A 91 -24.61 -2.59 10.03
CA SER A 91 -23.51 -3.28 10.71
C SER A 91 -22.14 -2.74 10.30
N LEU A 92 -21.99 -2.35 9.03
CA LEU A 92 -20.78 -1.74 8.50
C LEU A 92 -20.57 -0.33 9.06
N GLU A 93 -21.62 0.48 9.12
CA GLU A 93 -21.58 1.83 9.71
C GLU A 93 -21.15 1.79 11.19
N GLU A 94 -21.68 0.84 11.96
CA GLU A 94 -21.27 0.63 13.35
C GLU A 94 -19.79 0.27 13.46
N LEU A 95 -19.29 -0.62 12.58
CA LEU A 95 -17.87 -0.98 12.53
C LEU A 95 -16.97 0.19 12.09
N GLN A 96 -17.41 1.05 11.16
CA GLN A 96 -16.67 2.26 10.77
C GLN A 96 -16.42 3.19 11.94
N VAL A 97 -17.46 3.43 12.75
CA VAL A 97 -17.32 4.26 13.96
C VAL A 97 -16.33 3.62 14.94
N GLN A 98 -16.47 2.32 15.20
CA GLN A 98 -15.54 1.62 16.11
C GLN A 98 -14.11 1.58 15.58
N PHE A 99 -13.92 1.44 14.26
CA PHE A 99 -12.60 1.41 13.65
C PHE A 99 -11.92 2.78 13.74
N SER A 100 -12.66 3.87 13.52
CA SER A 100 -12.16 5.22 13.76
C SER A 100 -11.73 5.44 15.22
N ILE A 101 -12.54 5.02 16.20
CA ILE A 101 -12.18 5.11 17.62
C ILE A 101 -10.91 4.32 17.90
N PHE A 102 -10.86 3.07 17.44
CA PHE A 102 -9.70 2.19 17.59
C PHE A 102 -8.43 2.82 17.01
N LEU A 103 -8.48 3.33 15.78
CA LEU A 103 -7.32 3.96 15.15
C LEU A 103 -6.86 5.21 15.90
N ASN A 104 -7.79 6.01 16.45
CA ASN A 104 -7.46 7.17 17.28
C ASN A 104 -6.84 6.79 18.64
N GLU A 105 -7.13 5.59 19.17
CA GLU A 105 -6.44 5.07 20.36
C GLU A 105 -5.04 4.50 20.04
N VAL A 106 -4.84 3.97 18.84
CA VAL A 106 -3.56 3.40 18.40
C VAL A 106 -2.60 4.47 17.90
N VAL A 107 -3.09 5.39 17.07
CA VAL A 107 -2.35 6.49 16.43
C VAL A 107 -2.70 7.79 17.14
N THR A 108 -2.12 7.96 18.32
CA THR A 108 -2.30 9.18 19.13
C THR A 108 -1.42 10.32 18.61
N PRO A 109 -1.66 11.58 19.04
CA PRO A 109 -0.77 12.69 18.74
C PRO A 109 0.69 12.43 19.12
N GLU A 110 0.95 11.73 20.24
CA GLU A 110 2.30 11.38 20.67
C GLU A 110 2.98 10.36 19.74
N VAL A 111 2.20 9.45 19.13
CA VAL A 111 2.73 8.52 18.12
C VAL A 111 3.12 9.26 16.86
N ASN A 112 2.28 10.19 16.40
CA ASN A 112 2.59 11.04 15.26
C ASN A 112 3.80 11.94 15.53
N ASP A 113 3.89 12.55 16.71
CA ASP A 113 5.02 13.41 17.09
C ASP A 113 6.33 12.62 17.17
N ALA A 114 6.31 11.42 17.74
CA ALA A 114 7.47 10.54 17.78
C ALA A 114 7.93 10.13 16.37
N LEU A 115 6.99 9.74 15.50
CA LEU A 115 7.30 9.41 14.11
C LEU A 115 7.81 10.63 13.34
N GLY A 116 7.14 11.78 13.46
CA GLY A 116 7.51 13.00 12.75
C GLY A 116 8.87 13.52 13.16
N SER A 117 9.18 13.49 14.46
CA SER A 117 10.50 13.85 14.99
C SER A 117 11.59 12.93 14.45
N HIS A 118 11.36 11.61 14.47
CA HIS A 118 12.28 10.63 13.91
C HIS A 118 12.44 10.78 12.40
N ALA A 119 11.33 10.98 11.68
CA ALA A 119 11.32 11.20 10.24
C ALA A 119 12.14 12.43 9.87
N GLN A 120 11.95 13.53 10.61
CA GLN A 120 12.70 14.77 10.47
C GLN A 120 14.21 14.57 10.68
N GLU A 121 14.59 13.98 11.83
CA GLU A 121 15.97 13.75 12.23
C GLU A 121 16.76 12.94 11.20
N PHE A 122 16.15 11.86 10.67
CA PHE A 122 16.83 10.93 9.76
C PHE A 122 16.56 11.19 8.27
N GLY A 123 15.88 12.30 7.91
CA GLY A 123 15.68 12.62 6.51
C GLY A 123 14.77 11.64 5.76
N LEU A 124 13.86 10.93 6.43
CA LEU A 124 13.25 9.69 5.90
C LEU A 124 12.47 9.90 4.58
N ALA A 125 11.69 10.99 4.49
CA ALA A 125 11.01 11.40 3.27
C ALA A 125 12.01 11.60 2.12
N LYS A 126 13.07 12.38 2.36
CA LYS A 126 14.13 12.64 1.37
C LYS A 126 14.78 11.33 0.93
N VAL A 127 15.19 10.49 1.86
CA VAL A 127 15.84 9.21 1.54
C VAL A 127 14.94 8.34 0.66
N THR A 128 13.64 8.25 0.99
CA THR A 128 12.68 7.51 0.17
C THR A 128 12.60 8.07 -1.24
N PHE A 129 12.38 9.38 -1.40
CA PHE A 129 12.22 9.98 -2.72
C PHE A 129 13.50 9.92 -3.56
N GLN A 130 14.66 10.10 -2.92
CA GLN A 130 15.94 10.28 -3.59
C GLN A 130 16.64 8.97 -3.94
N LYS A 131 16.45 7.91 -3.14
CA LYS A 131 17.33 6.72 -3.15
C LYS A 131 16.61 5.37 -3.24
N PHE A 132 15.28 5.32 -3.49
CA PHE A 132 14.51 4.06 -3.53
C PHE A 132 15.06 3.02 -4.53
N LEU A 133 15.67 3.43 -5.65
CA LEU A 133 16.31 2.49 -6.59
C LEU A 133 17.44 1.69 -5.95
N GLY A 134 17.99 2.18 -4.85
CA GLY A 134 18.96 1.50 -4.02
C GLY A 134 18.42 0.29 -3.27
N ASP A 135 17.14 -0.02 -3.38
CA ASP A 135 16.57 -1.25 -2.83
C ASP A 135 16.55 -2.40 -3.84
N LEU A 136 16.83 -2.12 -5.12
CA LEU A 136 16.83 -3.13 -6.18
C LEU A 136 18.07 -4.02 -6.09
N ALA A 137 17.89 -5.30 -6.46
CA ALA A 137 19.00 -6.22 -6.61
C ALA A 137 19.92 -5.81 -7.77
N TYR A 138 21.16 -6.31 -7.76
CA TYR A 138 22.18 -6.02 -8.79
C TYR A 138 21.66 -6.14 -10.23
N ASN A 139 20.99 -7.25 -10.55
CA ASN A 139 20.51 -7.49 -11.91
C ASN A 139 19.31 -6.60 -12.28
N ASP A 140 18.56 -6.13 -11.29
CA ASP A 140 17.33 -5.35 -11.50
C ASP A 140 17.65 -3.87 -11.72
N ILE A 141 18.58 -3.29 -10.96
CA ILE A 141 19.01 -1.90 -11.16
C ILE A 141 19.61 -1.68 -12.56
N CYS A 142 20.32 -2.68 -13.09
CA CYS A 142 20.93 -2.63 -14.42
C CYS A 142 19.88 -2.69 -15.56
N LYS A 143 18.66 -3.17 -15.25
CA LYS A 143 17.57 -3.32 -16.21
C LYS A 143 16.48 -2.26 -16.05
N CYS A 144 16.40 -1.63 -14.88
CA CYS A 144 15.42 -0.59 -14.56
C CYS A 144 15.63 0.63 -15.46
N ASN A 145 14.78 0.74 -16.47
CA ASN A 145 14.80 1.77 -17.48
C ASN A 145 14.51 3.15 -16.89
N PHE A 146 13.69 3.21 -15.83
CA PHE A 146 13.42 4.45 -15.11
C PHE A 146 14.72 5.10 -14.63
N GLY A 147 15.60 4.35 -13.95
CA GLY A 147 16.90 4.86 -13.50
C GLY A 147 17.81 5.28 -14.66
N ILE A 148 17.84 4.48 -15.73
CA ILE A 148 18.70 4.72 -16.92
C ILE A 148 18.35 6.01 -17.64
N LYS A 149 17.05 6.31 -17.79
CA LYS A 149 16.57 7.44 -18.60
C LYS A 149 16.59 8.78 -17.87
N THR A 150 16.73 8.78 -16.54
CA THR A 150 16.74 10.02 -15.75
C THR A 150 18.03 10.83 -15.89
N ASN A 151 17.92 12.15 -15.77
CA ASN A 151 19.03 13.09 -15.82
C ASN A 151 18.76 14.35 -14.97
N HIS A 152 19.73 15.26 -14.95
CA HIS A 152 19.55 16.61 -14.40
C HIS A 152 18.33 17.30 -15.01
N TYR A 153 17.66 18.11 -14.19
CA TYR A 153 16.52 18.96 -14.52
C TYR A 153 15.21 18.24 -14.81
N ASP A 154 15.16 16.91 -14.67
CA ASP A 154 13.90 16.15 -14.70
C ASP A 154 12.96 16.56 -13.56
N ILE A 155 11.65 16.38 -13.79
CA ILE A 155 10.60 16.61 -12.79
C ILE A 155 10.12 15.27 -12.25
N TYR A 156 10.32 15.03 -10.96
CA TYR A 156 9.82 13.88 -10.24
C TYR A 156 8.46 14.21 -9.62
N ASN A 157 7.38 13.82 -10.29
CA ASN A 157 6.02 14.01 -9.80
C ASN A 157 5.54 12.78 -8.98
N TRP A 158 5.63 12.88 -7.65
CA TRP A 158 5.22 11.83 -6.73
C TRP A 158 3.74 11.93 -6.37
N GLN A 159 2.91 11.20 -7.11
CA GLN A 159 1.53 10.94 -6.68
C GLN A 159 1.48 9.73 -5.74
N ILE A 160 1.16 9.96 -4.47
CA ILE A 160 1.14 8.99 -3.38
C ILE A 160 -0.32 8.68 -3.02
N PHE A 161 -0.67 7.40 -3.02
CA PHE A 161 -1.95 6.88 -2.60
C PHE A 161 -1.76 6.18 -1.26
N ASN A 162 -2.24 6.83 -0.21
CA ASN A 162 -2.27 6.27 1.13
C ASN A 162 -3.55 5.45 1.31
N PHE A 163 -3.42 4.14 1.30
CA PHE A 163 -4.51 3.19 1.57
C PHE A 163 -4.68 2.94 3.08
N ASN A 164 -3.78 3.48 3.90
CA ASN A 164 -3.99 3.56 5.33
C ASN A 164 -5.04 4.62 5.63
N TYR A 165 -5.75 4.43 6.73
CA TYR A 165 -6.69 5.43 7.23
C TYR A 165 -6.00 6.44 8.15
N THR A 166 -4.75 6.18 8.54
CA THR A 166 -4.03 6.95 9.57
C THR A 166 -3.12 8.01 8.95
N SER A 167 -2.66 8.94 9.79
CA SER A 167 -1.71 10.01 9.46
C SER A 167 -0.24 9.59 9.48
N LEU A 168 0.08 8.31 9.72
CA LEU A 168 1.47 7.89 9.94
C LEU A 168 2.31 8.10 8.67
N LEU A 169 1.79 7.69 7.50
CA LEU A 169 2.51 7.91 6.25
C LEU A 169 2.66 9.41 5.96
N ASP A 170 1.59 10.19 6.16
CA ASP A 170 1.59 11.63 5.96
C ASP A 170 2.71 12.29 6.77
N ASN A 171 2.84 11.97 8.07
CA ASN A 171 3.92 12.49 8.91
C ASN A 171 5.31 11.99 8.48
N TYR A 172 5.42 10.76 7.97
CA TYR A 172 6.69 10.20 7.50
C TYR A 172 7.21 10.84 6.22
N ILE A 173 6.34 11.06 5.23
CA ILE A 173 6.71 11.59 3.90
C ILE A 173 6.71 13.11 3.82
N TYR A 174 6.21 13.80 4.85
CA TYR A 174 6.11 15.26 4.82
C TYR A 174 7.48 15.92 4.79
N LEU A 175 7.70 16.77 3.79
CA LEU A 175 8.93 17.53 3.63
C LEU A 175 8.84 18.84 4.40
N ASP A 176 9.18 18.79 5.68
CA ASP A 176 9.16 19.98 6.53
C ASP A 176 10.31 20.96 6.25
N ARG A 177 10.28 22.12 6.90
CA ARG A 177 11.26 23.21 6.71
C ARG A 177 12.68 22.89 7.15
N LYS A 178 12.89 21.88 8.00
CA LYS A 178 14.24 21.42 8.38
C LYS A 178 14.78 20.45 7.34
N GLN A 179 13.90 19.68 6.71
CA GLN A 179 14.26 18.71 5.71
C GLN A 179 14.33 19.31 4.31
N PHE A 180 13.52 20.28 3.93
CA PHE A 180 13.40 20.69 2.53
C PHE A 180 13.48 22.21 2.38
N ASP A 181 14.33 22.62 1.43
CA ASP A 181 14.41 23.99 0.95
C ASP A 181 13.95 23.98 -0.52
N PRO A 182 12.87 24.71 -0.88
CA PRO A 182 12.42 24.79 -2.26
C PRO A 182 13.39 25.55 -3.18
N HIS A 183 14.34 26.32 -2.64
CA HIS A 183 15.37 27.04 -3.40
C HIS A 183 16.75 26.88 -2.76
N PRO A 184 17.31 25.65 -2.75
CA PRO A 184 18.56 25.35 -2.04
C PRO A 184 19.80 25.92 -2.74
N HIS A 185 19.66 26.41 -3.97
CA HIS A 185 20.77 26.87 -4.80
C HIS A 185 20.61 28.33 -5.20
N THR A 186 21.73 29.04 -5.29
CA THR A 186 21.76 30.47 -5.69
C THR A 186 21.73 30.66 -7.21
N GLN A 187 22.13 29.63 -7.97
CA GLN A 187 22.30 29.69 -9.43
C GLN A 187 21.43 28.70 -10.21
N ALA A 188 20.65 27.87 -9.52
CA ALA A 188 19.71 26.91 -10.11
C ALA A 188 18.41 26.92 -9.31
N ASP A 189 17.28 26.73 -9.98
CA ASP A 189 15.92 26.70 -9.42
C ASP A 189 15.45 25.28 -9.05
N THR A 190 16.29 24.27 -9.27
CA THR A 190 16.08 22.88 -8.83
C THR A 190 16.00 22.77 -7.31
N ASN A 191 15.14 21.88 -6.81
CA ASN A 191 14.86 21.71 -5.39
C ASN A 191 15.12 20.28 -4.86
N PHE A 192 15.64 19.39 -5.73
CA PHE A 192 15.73 17.97 -5.45
C PHE A 192 17.01 17.34 -5.99
N TRP A 193 17.45 16.27 -5.33
CA TRP A 193 18.59 15.45 -5.75
C TRP A 193 18.15 14.02 -5.97
N PHE A 194 18.20 13.51 -7.20
CA PHE A 194 17.89 12.10 -7.48
C PHE A 194 19.16 11.27 -7.64
N TYR A 195 19.23 10.11 -6.99
CA TYR A 195 20.35 9.20 -7.12
C TYR A 195 19.93 8.01 -7.99
N PRO A 196 20.35 7.93 -9.26
CA PRO A 196 19.99 6.82 -10.14
C PRO A 196 20.68 5.50 -9.77
N ASN A 197 21.79 5.56 -9.01
CA ASN A 197 22.59 4.38 -8.64
C ASN A 197 23.20 4.51 -7.22
N PRO A 198 22.38 4.60 -6.16
CA PRO A 198 22.86 4.81 -4.79
C PRO A 198 23.69 3.63 -4.25
N GLN A 199 23.67 2.46 -4.88
CA GLN A 199 24.50 1.32 -4.49
C GLN A 199 25.91 1.32 -5.13
N SER A 200 26.24 2.20 -6.10
CA SER A 200 27.45 2.08 -6.94
C SER A 200 27.51 0.77 -7.74
N ILE A 201 26.39 0.27 -8.23
CA ILE A 201 26.39 -0.95 -9.04
C ILE A 201 27.00 -0.66 -10.41
N SER A 202 28.01 -1.45 -10.80
CA SER A 202 28.61 -1.35 -12.13
C SER A 202 27.56 -1.67 -13.19
N ASN A 203 27.18 -0.66 -13.98
CA ASN A 203 26.16 -0.75 -15.00
C ASN A 203 26.55 0.12 -16.21
N ASN A 204 25.75 0.07 -17.27
CA ASN A 204 26.00 0.82 -18.50
C ASN A 204 25.77 2.35 -18.35
N MET A 205 25.40 2.85 -17.16
CA MET A 205 25.03 4.25 -16.95
C MET A 205 26.24 5.14 -16.62
N ASN A 206 27.45 4.61 -16.45
CA ASN A 206 28.63 5.35 -15.96
C ASN A 206 28.34 6.16 -14.68
N THR A 207 27.42 5.69 -13.84
CA THR A 207 27.03 6.34 -12.58
C THR A 207 27.62 5.61 -11.38
N SER A 208 27.80 6.34 -10.29
CA SER A 208 28.26 5.82 -9.00
C SER A 208 27.29 6.23 -7.89
N ARG A 209 27.50 5.76 -6.66
CA ARG A 209 26.76 6.16 -5.45
C ARG A 209 26.73 7.67 -5.25
N GLY A 210 27.79 8.38 -5.64
CA GLY A 210 27.88 9.84 -5.52
C GLY A 210 27.23 10.60 -6.66
N THR A 211 26.81 9.91 -7.73
CA THR A 211 26.14 10.55 -8.86
C THR A 211 24.73 10.95 -8.46
N ALA A 212 24.45 12.25 -8.50
CA ALA A 212 23.15 12.83 -8.16
C ALA A 212 22.70 13.83 -9.22
N TRP A 213 21.46 13.71 -9.66
CA TRP A 213 20.80 14.63 -10.58
C TRP A 213 20.16 15.77 -9.82
N SER A 214 20.58 16.99 -10.14
CA SER A 214 19.95 18.22 -9.67
C SER A 214 18.66 18.42 -10.45
N SER A 215 17.51 18.34 -9.79
CA SER A 215 16.20 18.12 -10.41
C SER A 215 15.07 18.81 -9.63
N TYR A 216 13.83 18.64 -10.08
CA TYR A 216 12.63 19.14 -9.40
C TYR A 216 11.84 17.97 -8.82
N MET A 217 11.23 18.19 -7.67
CA MET A 217 10.24 17.25 -7.13
C MET A 217 9.02 17.98 -6.61
N ILE A 218 7.87 17.38 -6.91
CA ILE A 218 6.58 17.71 -6.32
C ILE A 218 5.96 16.42 -5.80
N SER A 219 5.22 16.51 -4.70
CA SER A 219 4.52 15.38 -4.13
C SER A 219 3.08 15.76 -3.79
N ASN A 220 2.18 14.78 -3.94
CA ASN A 220 0.78 14.89 -3.57
C ASN A 220 0.35 13.57 -2.92
N ILE A 221 -0.31 13.66 -1.77
CA ILE A 221 -0.85 12.51 -1.05
C ILE A 221 -2.38 12.54 -1.13
N VAL A 222 -2.97 11.40 -1.48
CA VAL A 222 -4.41 11.20 -1.47
C VAL A 222 -4.76 9.96 -0.66
N HIS A 223 -5.93 9.97 -0.04
CA HIS A 223 -6.45 8.89 0.80
C HIS A 223 -7.69 8.28 0.15
N PRO A 224 -7.56 7.29 -0.76
CA PRO A 224 -8.70 6.79 -1.54
C PRO A 224 -9.77 6.13 -0.68
N HIS A 225 -9.37 5.57 0.46
CA HIS A 225 -10.28 4.88 1.38
C HIS A 225 -10.72 5.74 2.55
N GLY A 226 -10.41 7.04 2.55
CA GLY A 226 -10.77 7.94 3.64
C GLY A 226 -9.77 7.91 4.79
N TYR A 227 -10.16 8.52 5.90
CA TYR A 227 -9.24 8.98 6.93
C TYR A 227 -9.84 8.85 8.34
N GLN A 228 -8.98 8.55 9.33
CA GLN A 228 -9.41 8.12 10.66
C GLN A 228 -10.23 9.16 11.42
N ASP A 229 -9.91 10.43 11.25
CA ASP A 229 -10.60 11.55 11.92
C ASP A 229 -11.98 11.85 11.31
N ILE A 230 -12.30 11.23 10.16
CA ILE A 230 -13.58 11.38 9.48
C ILE A 230 -14.18 9.98 9.29
N PRO A 231 -14.84 9.41 10.32
CA PRO A 231 -15.37 8.04 10.27
C PRO A 231 -16.22 7.74 9.03
N LYS A 232 -17.05 8.70 8.61
CA LYS A 232 -17.92 8.58 7.42
C LYS A 232 -17.16 8.52 6.09
N SER A 233 -15.88 8.90 6.07
CA SER A 233 -15.04 8.81 4.87
C SER A 233 -14.44 7.41 4.68
N MET A 234 -14.39 6.60 5.75
CA MET A 234 -13.77 5.26 5.72
C MET A 234 -14.52 4.34 4.78
N LEU A 235 -13.90 4.01 3.66
CA LEU A 235 -14.52 3.21 2.63
C LEU A 235 -14.14 1.74 2.78
N PHE A 236 -15.06 0.99 3.41
CA PHE A 236 -14.99 -0.47 3.44
C PHE A 236 -15.86 -1.08 2.34
N GLY A 237 -15.46 -2.26 1.87
CA GLY A 237 -16.26 -2.99 0.90
C GLY A 237 -15.43 -3.83 -0.05
N VAL A 238 -15.99 -4.06 -1.23
CA VAL A 238 -15.48 -4.98 -2.26
C VAL A 238 -15.09 -4.22 -3.52
N ASP A 239 -14.29 -4.83 -4.38
CA ASP A 239 -13.81 -4.16 -5.60
C ASP A 239 -14.86 -4.17 -6.72
N ASN A 240 -15.62 -5.26 -6.86
CA ASN A 240 -16.56 -5.45 -7.97
C ASN A 240 -17.81 -6.23 -7.54
N VAL A 241 -18.97 -5.83 -8.09
CA VAL A 241 -20.26 -6.51 -7.93
C VAL A 241 -20.26 -7.94 -8.46
N GLN A 242 -19.38 -8.30 -9.40
CA GLN A 242 -19.22 -9.70 -9.84
C GLN A 242 -18.66 -10.61 -8.74
N GLN A 243 -18.07 -10.03 -7.69
CA GLN A 243 -17.71 -10.77 -6.46
C GLN A 243 -18.96 -11.07 -5.60
N MET A 244 -20.16 -10.62 -5.99
CA MET A 244 -21.43 -10.74 -5.25
C MET A 244 -22.46 -11.52 -6.08
N SER A 245 -23.47 -12.13 -5.46
CA SER A 245 -24.49 -12.90 -6.20
C SER A 245 -25.39 -11.98 -7.06
N GLN A 246 -25.87 -12.50 -8.21
CA GLN A 246 -26.47 -11.70 -9.29
C GLN A 246 -27.82 -11.03 -8.94
N SER A 247 -28.42 -11.28 -7.77
CA SER A 247 -29.83 -10.95 -7.53
C SER A 247 -30.12 -9.49 -7.16
N SER A 248 -29.12 -8.60 -7.02
CA SER A 248 -29.38 -7.21 -6.54
C SER A 248 -28.37 -6.14 -6.99
N PHE A 249 -27.93 -6.15 -8.26
CA PHE A 249 -26.88 -5.25 -8.80
C PHE A 249 -26.96 -3.77 -8.35
N LYS A 250 -28.16 -3.16 -8.31
CA LYS A 250 -28.30 -1.72 -8.01
C LYS A 250 -28.12 -1.36 -6.53
N LYS A 251 -28.47 -2.26 -5.60
CA LYS A 251 -28.25 -2.06 -4.16
C LYS A 251 -26.82 -2.44 -3.75
N LEU A 252 -26.20 -3.38 -4.46
CA LEU A 252 -24.84 -3.87 -4.19
C LEU A 252 -23.73 -2.87 -4.58
N ASN A 253 -24.01 -1.91 -5.46
CA ASN A 253 -23.09 -0.80 -5.75
C ASN A 253 -22.66 -0.05 -4.48
N ASN A 254 -23.52 -0.03 -3.45
CA ASN A 254 -23.23 0.63 -2.20
C ASN A 254 -22.04 0.01 -1.42
N PHE A 255 -21.63 -1.21 -1.74
CA PHE A 255 -20.43 -1.84 -1.16
C PHE A 255 -19.24 -1.84 -2.11
N THR A 256 -19.36 -1.25 -3.30
CA THR A 256 -18.32 -1.28 -4.33
C THR A 256 -17.39 -0.09 -4.16
N LYS A 257 -16.16 -0.32 -3.68
CA LYS A 257 -15.20 0.76 -3.38
C LYS A 257 -14.91 1.63 -4.61
N PRO A 258 -14.59 1.08 -5.81
CA PRO A 258 -14.31 1.91 -6.97
C PRO A 258 -15.46 2.81 -7.40
N TYR A 259 -16.71 2.40 -7.15
CA TYR A 259 -17.90 3.20 -7.44
C TYR A 259 -17.99 4.42 -6.52
N TRP A 260 -17.87 4.25 -5.21
CA TRP A 260 -17.97 5.36 -4.24
C TRP A 260 -16.77 6.28 -4.21
N ALA A 261 -15.57 5.70 -4.32
CA ALA A 261 -14.35 6.49 -4.46
C ALA A 261 -14.28 7.21 -5.81
N GLN A 262 -15.17 6.87 -6.76
CA GLN A 262 -15.19 7.36 -8.13
C GLN A 262 -13.84 7.18 -8.80
N ASN A 263 -13.25 5.99 -8.66
CA ASN A 263 -11.86 5.72 -9.04
C ASN A 263 -11.58 6.04 -10.51
N ASP A 264 -12.48 5.65 -11.42
CA ASP A 264 -12.29 5.94 -12.85
C ASP A 264 -12.26 7.44 -13.13
N LEU A 265 -13.19 8.21 -12.56
CA LEU A 265 -13.24 9.66 -12.76
C LEU A 265 -12.03 10.37 -12.14
N ARG A 266 -11.64 9.97 -10.92
CA ARG A 266 -10.61 10.68 -10.15
C ARG A 266 -9.19 10.26 -10.47
N TYR A 267 -8.97 9.01 -10.87
CA TYR A 267 -7.61 8.44 -10.88
C TYR A 267 -7.23 7.73 -12.17
N ALA A 268 -8.17 7.31 -13.04
CA ALA A 268 -7.80 6.53 -14.24
C ALA A 268 -6.80 7.26 -15.14
N HIS A 269 -6.94 8.58 -15.30
CA HIS A 269 -6.06 9.38 -16.15
C HIS A 269 -4.59 9.37 -15.67
N LEU A 270 -4.34 9.15 -14.38
CA LEU A 270 -2.98 9.17 -13.81
C LEU A 270 -2.12 7.99 -14.29
N PHE A 271 -2.74 6.89 -14.72
CA PHE A 271 -2.04 5.68 -15.16
C PHE A 271 -1.49 5.79 -16.59
N GLU A 272 -1.99 6.74 -17.38
CA GLU A 272 -1.51 6.98 -18.75
C GLU A 272 -0.14 7.66 -18.74
N ASP A 273 0.09 8.56 -17.78
CA ASP A 273 1.30 9.39 -17.69
C ASP A 273 2.36 8.82 -16.71
N THR A 274 2.06 7.75 -15.99
CA THR A 274 2.95 7.24 -14.94
C THR A 274 4.10 6.40 -15.51
N ASN A 275 5.34 6.83 -15.26
CA ASN A 275 6.55 6.09 -15.68
C ASN A 275 6.97 4.99 -14.70
N LEU A 276 6.61 5.12 -13.42
CA LEU A 276 7.00 4.18 -12.38
C LEU A 276 5.91 4.03 -11.32
N TYR A 277 5.58 2.78 -11.03
CA TYR A 277 4.72 2.37 -9.92
C TYR A 277 5.56 1.81 -8.78
N ILE A 278 5.21 2.16 -7.55
CA ILE A 278 5.81 1.57 -6.34
C ILE A 278 4.67 1.09 -5.46
N ILE A 279 4.70 -0.18 -5.03
CA ILE A 279 3.71 -0.73 -4.11
C ILE A 279 4.42 -1.16 -2.83
N PHE A 280 3.98 -0.62 -1.70
CA PHE A 280 4.55 -0.90 -0.38
C PHE A 280 3.45 -1.20 0.65
N GLY A 281 3.64 -2.25 1.45
CA GLY A 281 2.74 -2.52 2.58
C GLY A 281 1.31 -2.91 2.22
N MET A 282 0.99 -3.15 0.95
CA MET A 282 -0.34 -3.58 0.51
C MET A 282 -0.44 -5.10 0.47
N SER A 283 -1.61 -5.64 0.84
CA SER A 283 -1.95 -7.01 0.51
C SER A 283 -2.31 -7.08 -0.98
N LEU A 284 -1.83 -8.10 -1.69
CA LEU A 284 -2.23 -8.34 -3.08
C LEU A 284 -3.61 -9.03 -3.12
N GLY A 285 -4.60 -8.42 -2.48
CA GLY A 285 -5.97 -8.93 -2.34
C GLY A 285 -6.86 -8.56 -3.53
N GLU A 286 -7.98 -9.27 -3.66
CA GLU A 286 -9.01 -9.02 -4.68
C GLU A 286 -9.87 -7.78 -4.37
N THR A 287 -9.80 -7.24 -3.15
CA THR A 287 -10.55 -6.06 -2.69
C THR A 287 -10.02 -4.74 -3.24
N ASP A 288 -8.81 -4.73 -3.82
CA ASP A 288 -8.18 -3.59 -4.48
C ASP A 288 -7.85 -3.88 -5.96
N GLN A 289 -8.55 -4.85 -6.57
CA GLN A 289 -8.27 -5.36 -7.91
C GLN A 289 -8.28 -4.28 -9.00
N TRP A 290 -9.13 -3.25 -8.90
CA TRP A 290 -9.16 -2.15 -9.86
C TRP A 290 -7.79 -1.48 -10.01
N TRP A 291 -7.08 -1.25 -8.90
CA TRP A 291 -5.74 -0.64 -8.90
C TRP A 291 -4.74 -1.55 -9.61
N TRP A 292 -4.73 -2.84 -9.28
CA TRP A 292 -3.84 -3.82 -9.90
C TRP A 292 -4.08 -3.93 -11.40
N ARG A 293 -5.35 -3.92 -11.84
CA ARG A 293 -5.72 -3.95 -13.26
C ARG A 293 -5.15 -2.73 -13.99
N LYS A 294 -5.36 -1.51 -13.47
CA LYS A 294 -4.88 -0.28 -14.13
C LYS A 294 -3.35 -0.24 -14.23
N ILE A 295 -2.64 -0.73 -13.21
CA ILE A 295 -1.17 -0.85 -13.28
C ILE A 295 -0.79 -1.84 -14.39
N VAL A 296 -1.38 -3.04 -14.41
CA VAL A 296 -1.07 -4.05 -15.44
C VAL A 296 -1.37 -3.52 -16.85
N ASP A 297 -2.52 -2.89 -17.06
CA ASP A 297 -2.89 -2.28 -18.34
C ASP A 297 -1.88 -1.21 -18.78
N SER A 298 -1.35 -0.43 -17.83
CA SER A 298 -0.30 0.57 -18.09
C SER A 298 1.04 -0.08 -18.45
N LEU A 299 1.44 -1.15 -17.75
CA LEU A 299 2.65 -1.94 -18.06
C LEU A 299 2.57 -2.62 -19.43
N GLU A 300 1.38 -3.01 -19.88
CA GLU A 300 1.16 -3.57 -21.21
C GLU A 300 1.32 -2.53 -22.32
N LYS A 301 0.77 -1.33 -22.11
CA LYS A 301 0.61 -0.30 -23.16
C LYS A 301 1.76 0.71 -23.23
N SER A 302 2.61 0.78 -22.21
CA SER A 302 3.65 1.81 -22.08
C SER A 302 5.00 1.23 -21.62
N ASP A 303 6.01 2.08 -21.54
CA ASP A 303 7.33 1.75 -20.97
C ASP A 303 7.36 1.83 -19.43
N ALA A 304 6.20 1.97 -18.76
CA ALA A 304 6.13 2.05 -17.32
C ALA A 304 6.70 0.80 -16.63
N GLU A 305 7.28 1.01 -15.44
CA GLU A 305 7.86 -0.05 -14.61
C GLU A 305 7.17 -0.12 -13.25
N LEU A 306 7.32 -1.25 -12.55
CA LEU A 306 6.73 -1.48 -11.24
C LEU A 306 7.76 -2.03 -10.25
N ILE A 307 7.85 -1.44 -9.06
CA ILE A 307 8.60 -1.98 -7.92
C ILE A 307 7.61 -2.48 -6.86
N LEU A 308 7.68 -3.78 -6.57
CA LEU A 308 6.89 -4.46 -5.54
C LEU A 308 7.74 -4.72 -4.31
N TYR A 309 7.42 -4.05 -3.20
CA TYR A 309 8.01 -4.36 -1.90
C TYR A 309 7.24 -5.49 -1.23
N ASN A 310 7.87 -6.66 -1.14
CA ASN A 310 7.27 -7.86 -0.57
C ASN A 310 7.86 -8.16 0.80
N HIS A 311 7.06 -7.94 1.85
CA HIS A 311 7.42 -8.34 3.21
C HIS A 311 7.33 -9.87 3.36
N CYS A 312 8.44 -10.50 3.74
CA CYS A 312 8.56 -11.94 3.88
C CYS A 312 9.23 -12.33 5.20
N ARG A 313 9.01 -13.58 5.65
CA ARG A 313 9.62 -14.10 6.88
C ARG A 313 11.09 -14.49 6.72
N ASP A 314 11.45 -14.87 5.50
CA ASP A 314 12.77 -15.38 5.15
C ASP A 314 13.07 -14.92 3.72
N VAL A 315 13.88 -13.87 3.61
CA VAL A 315 14.24 -13.23 2.34
C VAL A 315 14.92 -14.24 1.40
N SER A 316 15.70 -15.18 1.94
CA SER A 316 16.42 -16.19 1.14
C SER A 316 15.50 -17.17 0.42
N LYS A 317 14.28 -17.36 0.91
CA LYS A 317 13.28 -18.28 0.34
C LYS A 317 12.21 -17.56 -0.48
N ALA A 318 12.18 -16.23 -0.46
CA ALA A 318 11.17 -15.46 -1.17
C ALA A 318 11.49 -15.44 -2.67
N SER A 319 10.60 -16.02 -3.48
CA SER A 319 10.73 -15.99 -4.94
C SER A 319 10.06 -14.75 -5.52
N ALA A 320 10.84 -13.91 -6.20
CA ALA A 320 10.32 -12.78 -6.96
C ALA A 320 9.28 -13.22 -8.00
N GLU A 321 9.51 -14.35 -8.68
CA GLU A 321 8.59 -14.87 -9.70
C GLU A 321 7.22 -15.26 -9.12
N VAL A 322 7.19 -15.83 -7.91
CA VAL A 322 5.93 -16.14 -7.21
C VAL A 322 5.16 -14.86 -6.88
N VAL A 323 5.86 -13.80 -6.47
CA VAL A 323 5.24 -12.50 -6.16
C VAL A 323 4.68 -11.84 -7.43
N LYS A 324 5.45 -11.82 -8.52
CA LYS A 324 5.00 -11.29 -9.82
C LYS A 324 3.76 -12.01 -10.34
N ASN A 325 3.76 -13.34 -10.31
CA ASN A 325 2.60 -14.14 -10.72
C ASN A 325 1.39 -13.91 -9.80
N ARG A 326 1.60 -13.75 -8.49
CA ARG A 326 0.52 -13.39 -7.56
C ARG A 326 -0.07 -12.03 -7.92
N PHE A 327 0.76 -11.03 -8.20
CA PHE A 327 0.30 -9.70 -8.60
C PHE A 327 -0.59 -9.75 -9.86
N LEU A 328 -0.15 -10.44 -10.92
CA LEU A 328 -0.94 -10.62 -12.14
C LEU A 328 -2.27 -11.34 -11.88
N LYS A 329 -2.24 -12.37 -11.02
CA LYS A 329 -3.47 -13.08 -10.61
C LYS A 329 -4.43 -12.14 -9.89
N SER A 330 -3.95 -11.33 -8.94
CA SER A 330 -4.77 -10.37 -8.19
C SER A 330 -5.34 -9.27 -9.10
N ALA A 331 -4.62 -8.87 -10.14
CA ALA A 331 -5.12 -7.99 -11.20
C ALA A 331 -6.21 -8.63 -12.08
N GLY A 332 -6.46 -9.94 -11.94
CA GLY A 332 -7.36 -10.68 -12.82
C GLY A 332 -6.85 -10.77 -14.26
N TRP A 333 -5.54 -10.65 -14.46
CA TRP A 333 -4.95 -10.65 -15.79
C TRP A 333 -5.16 -12.01 -16.49
N VAL A 334 -5.62 -11.94 -17.74
CA VAL A 334 -5.84 -13.10 -18.62
C VAL A 334 -5.33 -12.68 -20.00
N GLY A 335 -4.29 -13.37 -20.48
CA GLY A 335 -3.67 -13.05 -21.77
C GLY A 335 -2.70 -14.15 -22.21
N ALA A 336 -2.03 -13.94 -23.34
CA ALA A 336 -1.09 -14.92 -23.87
C ALA A 336 0.24 -14.92 -23.10
N GLU A 337 0.92 -16.06 -23.00
CA GLU A 337 2.21 -16.18 -22.27
C GLU A 337 3.29 -15.20 -22.77
N LYS A 338 3.27 -14.83 -24.06
CA LYS A 338 4.18 -13.82 -24.61
C LYS A 338 3.94 -12.42 -24.02
N GLU A 339 2.69 -12.03 -23.84
CA GLU A 339 2.31 -10.74 -23.24
C GLU A 339 2.67 -10.74 -21.75
N LYS A 340 2.40 -11.87 -21.07
CA LYS A 340 2.81 -12.08 -19.68
C LYS A 340 4.29 -11.83 -19.46
N TYR A 341 5.14 -12.38 -20.34
CA TYR A 341 6.60 -12.22 -20.25
C TYR A 341 7.01 -10.74 -20.35
N ASN A 342 6.40 -9.99 -21.27
CA ASN A 342 6.68 -8.57 -21.43
C ASN A 342 6.32 -7.76 -20.18
N ILE A 343 5.18 -8.07 -19.54
CA ILE A 343 4.75 -7.41 -18.29
C ILE A 343 5.69 -7.78 -17.14
N ILE A 344 5.97 -9.07 -16.94
CA ILE A 344 6.81 -9.58 -15.85
C ILE A 344 8.22 -8.98 -15.85
N ASN A 345 8.77 -8.68 -17.02
CA ASN A 345 10.09 -8.05 -17.17
C ASN A 345 10.15 -6.60 -16.70
N LYS A 346 9.00 -5.91 -16.63
CA LYS A 346 8.87 -4.53 -16.13
C LYS A 346 8.58 -4.47 -14.64
N ILE A 347 8.42 -5.62 -13.98
CA ILE A 347 8.15 -5.73 -12.54
C ILE A 347 9.44 -6.14 -11.82
N TYR A 348 9.84 -5.36 -10.83
CA TYR A 348 10.94 -5.64 -9.91
C TYR A 348 10.38 -5.97 -8.53
N VAL A 349 11.01 -6.90 -7.81
CA VAL A 349 10.54 -7.32 -6.48
C VAL A 349 11.65 -7.12 -5.48
N VAL A 350 11.39 -6.28 -4.48
CA VAL A 350 12.23 -6.09 -3.30
C VAL A 350 11.67 -6.96 -2.19
N ASN A 351 12.29 -8.12 -1.98
CA ASN A 351 11.97 -8.98 -0.83
C ASN A 351 12.67 -8.44 0.40
N PHE A 352 11.91 -8.19 1.47
CA PHE A 352 12.47 -7.66 2.71
C PHE A 352 11.79 -8.27 3.93
N ASP A 353 12.50 -8.22 5.05
CA ASP A 353 11.98 -8.47 6.39
C ASP A 353 12.28 -7.26 7.29
N ASN A 354 12.05 -7.39 8.60
CA ASN A 354 12.29 -6.28 9.55
C ASN A 354 13.77 -5.91 9.74
N ASN A 355 14.70 -6.77 9.30
CA ASN A 355 16.14 -6.57 9.47
C ASN A 355 16.83 -6.18 8.15
N THR A 356 16.11 -6.24 7.04
CA THR A 356 16.63 -5.91 5.72
C THR A 356 16.79 -4.39 5.61
N PRO A 357 18.01 -3.87 5.38
CA PRO A 357 18.22 -2.44 5.15
C PRO A 357 17.57 -2.01 3.83
N ARG A 358 16.93 -0.84 3.84
CA ARG A 358 16.23 -0.28 2.67
C ARG A 358 16.11 1.23 2.78
N PHE A 359 16.10 1.90 1.65
CA PHE A 359 15.91 3.34 1.53
C PHE A 359 14.42 3.70 1.56
N ALA A 360 13.59 3.02 0.77
CA ALA A 360 12.19 3.40 0.65
C ALA A 360 11.35 2.95 1.85
N PHE A 361 10.63 3.91 2.43
CA PHE A 361 9.67 3.72 3.52
C PHE A 361 10.29 3.12 4.80
N SER A 362 11.62 3.15 4.94
CA SER A 362 12.31 2.56 6.08
C SER A 362 12.30 3.48 7.30
N MET A 363 12.25 2.89 8.50
CA MET A 363 12.47 3.62 9.75
C MET A 363 13.96 3.79 10.05
N ASN A 364 14.81 2.90 9.53
CA ASN A 364 16.26 2.94 9.72
C ASN A 364 16.93 2.77 8.34
N PRO A 365 16.97 3.82 7.51
CA PRO A 365 17.65 3.72 6.22
C PRO A 365 19.14 3.45 6.41
N PRO A 366 19.81 2.82 5.43
CA PRO A 366 21.26 2.69 5.45
C PRO A 366 21.92 4.06 5.64
N ALA A 367 22.83 4.17 6.60
CA ALA A 367 23.62 5.37 6.80
C ALA A 367 24.40 5.70 5.52
N GLU A 368 24.58 7.00 5.24
CA GLU A 368 25.61 7.43 4.31
C GLU A 368 26.97 7.02 4.90
N MET A 369 27.62 6.00 4.34
CA MET A 369 29.03 5.68 4.61
C MET A 369 29.93 6.48 3.68
#